data_AF-A0AA97B1C3-F1
#
_entry.id   AF-A0AA97B1C3-F1
#
_cell.length_a   1.000
_cell.length_b   1.000
_cell.length_c   1.000
_cell.angle_alpha   90.00
_cell.angle_beta   90.00
_cell.angle_gamma   90.00
#
_symmetry.space_group_name_H-M   'P 1'
#
loop_
_entity.id
_entity.type
_entity.pdbx_description
1 polymer ?
#
loop_
_entity_poly.entity_id
_entity_poly.type
_entity_poly.pdbx_seq_one_letter_code
_entity_poly.pdbx_strand_id
1 'polypeptide(L)'
;MDAARGHPQDDLALGAAVDASGDLLTLSLHDIDDLDSLQPTDNRAKLVLTRRAPTGEPRWQKSFDVRAPEVPLEVRAFVRGRIAADPAGGIVIAGTTEGVLDLLSHKLGDGTFVVRMDADGNVLWTNTPAGTGLAVADRRWTPRDGRWWPSTRRAARTSATASPALARWW
;
A
#
# COMPACT_ATOMS: atom_id res chain seq x y z
N MET A 1 -19.23 15.91 -30.06
CA MET A 1 -17.88 15.41 -29.71
C MET A 1 -17.83 15.43 -28.21
N ASP A 2 -18.28 14.33 -27.60
CA ASP A 2 -18.36 14.24 -26.14
C ASP A 2 -16.97 13.95 -25.58
N ALA A 3 -16.52 14.85 -24.71
CA ALA A 3 -15.33 14.65 -23.92
C ALA A 3 -15.55 13.41 -23.04
N ALA A 4 -14.82 12.33 -23.31
CA ALA A 4 -14.71 11.22 -22.40
C ALA A 4 -14.21 11.76 -21.05
N ARG A 5 -15.12 11.83 -20.06
CA ARG A 5 -14.74 12.07 -18.66
C ARG A 5 -13.82 10.91 -18.27
N GLY A 6 -12.55 11.18 -18.02
CA GLY A 6 -11.67 10.23 -17.36
C GLY A 6 -12.28 9.85 -16.01
N HIS A 7 -12.30 8.56 -15.71
CA HIS A 7 -12.73 8.05 -14.41
C HIS A 7 -11.73 8.54 -13.34
N PRO A 8 -12.17 8.78 -12.09
CA PRO A 8 -11.25 9.08 -11.01
C PRO A 8 -10.27 7.92 -10.84
N GLN A 9 -8.98 8.23 -10.93
CA GLN A 9 -7.91 7.28 -10.63
C GLN A 9 -7.74 7.21 -9.11
N ASP A 10 -7.77 5.99 -8.58
CA ASP A 10 -7.55 5.69 -7.18
C ASP A 10 -6.12 5.13 -6.97
N ASP A 11 -5.49 5.53 -5.87
CA ASP A 11 -4.23 4.97 -5.41
C ASP A 11 -4.47 4.07 -4.19
N LEU A 12 -3.97 2.83 -4.23
CA LEU A 12 -4.11 1.84 -3.17
C LEU A 12 -2.81 1.69 -2.37
N ALA A 13 -2.85 1.95 -1.07
CA ALA A 13 -1.74 1.60 -0.18
C ALA A 13 -1.65 0.08 0.02
N LEU A 14 -0.49 -0.51 -0.27
CA LEU A 14 -0.26 -1.94 -0.12
C LEU A 14 0.45 -2.28 1.19
N GLY A 15 1.46 -1.51 1.59
CA GLY A 15 2.18 -1.75 2.84
C GLY A 15 3.27 -0.74 3.13
N ALA A 16 3.83 -0.81 4.33
CA ALA A 16 4.94 0.02 4.74
C ALA A 16 5.92 -0.78 5.62
N ALA A 17 7.19 -0.38 5.62
CA ALA A 17 8.24 -0.92 6.45
C ALA A 17 9.19 0.22 6.90
N VAL A 18 9.98 -0.05 7.92
CA VAL A 18 11.03 0.86 8.41
C VAL A 18 12.35 0.10 8.37
N ASP A 19 13.39 0.70 7.79
CA ASP A 19 14.71 0.07 7.76
C ASP A 19 15.51 0.31 9.05
N ALA A 20 16.71 -0.27 9.14
CA ALA A 20 17.56 -0.15 10.33
C ALA A 20 18.05 1.29 10.60
N SER A 21 18.00 2.18 9.62
CA SER A 21 18.33 3.60 9.77
C SER A 21 17.14 4.46 10.21
N GLY A 22 15.93 3.89 10.20
CA GLY A 22 14.68 4.59 10.47
C GLY A 22 14.02 5.19 9.22
N ASP A 23 14.58 4.99 8.03
CA ASP A 23 13.94 5.43 6.79
C ASP A 23 12.64 4.64 6.57
N LEU A 24 11.61 5.34 6.08
CA LEU A 24 10.29 4.79 5.81
C LEU A 24 10.23 4.29 4.37
N LEU A 25 9.81 3.04 4.18
CA LEU A 25 9.51 2.45 2.88
C LEU A 25 8.00 2.27 2.76
N THR A 26 7.41 2.71 1.65
CA THR A 26 5.99 2.49 1.33
C THR A 26 5.82 1.85 -0.03
N LEU A 27 4.87 0.94 -0.12
CA LEU A 27 4.43 0.29 -1.35
C LEU A 27 2.97 0.67 -1.61
N SER A 28 2.70 1.17 -2.82
CA SER A 28 1.36 1.53 -3.27
C SER A 28 1.15 1.08 -4.72
N LEU A 29 -0.10 0.98 -5.12
CA LEU A 29 -0.51 0.73 -6.50
C LEU A 29 -1.27 1.97 -6.98
N HIS A 30 -0.81 2.55 -8.08
CA HIS A 30 -1.34 3.78 -8.66
C HIS A 30 -1.99 3.52 -10.01
N ASP A 31 -2.71 4.52 -10.51
CA ASP A 31 -3.38 4.50 -11.81
C ASP A 31 -4.41 3.36 -11.94
N ILE A 32 -5.07 3.00 -10.83
CA ILE A 32 -6.20 2.05 -10.85
C ILE A 32 -7.46 2.86 -11.08
N ASP A 33 -8.24 2.56 -12.12
CA ASP A 33 -9.56 3.16 -12.27
C ASP A 33 -10.58 2.42 -11.39
N ASP A 34 -11.40 3.18 -10.66
CA ASP A 34 -12.59 2.73 -9.89
C ASP A 34 -12.42 1.37 -9.19
N LEU A 35 -11.92 1.39 -7.96
CA LEU A 35 -11.63 0.19 -7.16
C LEU A 35 -12.80 -0.82 -7.07
N ASP A 36 -14.05 -0.33 -7.20
CA ASP A 36 -15.27 -1.10 -7.04
C ASP A 36 -15.91 -1.59 -8.36
N SER A 37 -15.41 -1.21 -9.55
CA SER A 37 -15.95 -1.68 -10.85
C SER A 37 -14.85 -2.08 -11.84
N LEU A 38 -14.99 -3.22 -12.54
CA LEU A 38 -14.02 -3.64 -13.57
C LEU A 38 -14.32 -2.87 -14.85
N GLN A 39 -13.39 -2.04 -15.32
CA GLN A 39 -13.47 -1.35 -16.60
C GLN A 39 -12.45 -1.92 -17.61
N PRO A 40 -12.75 -1.89 -18.91
CA PRO A 40 -11.79 -2.20 -19.98
C PRO A 40 -10.47 -1.42 -19.90
N THR A 41 -10.46 -0.27 -19.25
CA THR A 41 -9.28 0.60 -19.07
C THR A 41 -8.37 0.16 -17.92
N ASP A 42 -8.79 -0.80 -17.09
CA ASP A 42 -8.05 -1.30 -15.91
C ASP A 42 -6.89 -2.23 -16.26
N ASN A 43 -6.45 -2.21 -17.52
CA ASN A 43 -5.34 -3.02 -17.99
C ASN A 43 -3.97 -2.38 -17.71
N ARG A 44 -3.94 -1.30 -16.93
CA ARG A 44 -2.73 -0.57 -16.56
C ARG A 44 -2.79 -0.20 -15.08
N ALA A 45 -1.68 -0.35 -14.39
CA ALA A 45 -1.44 0.21 -13.08
C ALA A 45 0.06 0.46 -12.90
N LYS A 46 0.46 1.11 -11.81
CA LYS A 46 1.86 1.28 -11.43
C LYS A 46 2.11 0.85 -10.00
N LEU A 47 3.00 -0.13 -9.80
CA LEU A 47 3.51 -0.43 -8.48
C LEU A 47 4.54 0.65 -8.12
N VAL A 48 4.27 1.42 -7.07
CA VAL A 48 5.12 2.53 -6.63
C VAL A 48 5.78 2.18 -5.31
N LEU A 49 7.10 2.30 -5.30
CA LEU A 49 7.96 2.14 -4.13
C LEU A 49 8.56 3.50 -3.78
N THR A 50 8.32 3.97 -2.56
CA THR A 50 8.87 5.24 -2.09
C THR A 50 9.69 5.03 -0.84
N ARG A 51 10.88 5.64 -0.80
CA ARG A 51 11.71 5.75 0.41
C ARG A 51 11.70 7.19 0.91
N ARG A 52 11.51 7.36 2.21
CA ARG A 52 11.49 8.65 2.90
C ARG A 52 12.43 8.64 4.09
N ALA A 53 12.95 9.80 4.45
CA ALA A 53 13.63 10.02 5.71
C ALA A 53 12.65 9.75 6.89
N PRO A 54 13.15 9.54 8.13
CA PRO A 54 12.30 9.37 9.31
C PRO A 54 11.38 10.57 9.56
N THR A 55 11.76 11.75 9.06
CA THR A 55 11.00 12.99 9.12
C THR A 55 9.86 13.07 8.10
N GLY A 56 9.78 12.11 7.16
CA GLY A 56 8.78 12.06 6.09
C GLY A 56 9.24 12.66 4.75
N GLU A 57 10.41 13.28 4.70
CA GLU A 57 10.95 13.85 3.45
C GLU A 57 11.25 12.75 2.41
N PRO A 58 10.81 12.89 1.15
CA PRO A 58 11.10 11.89 0.13
C PRO A 58 12.59 11.86 -0.19
N ARG A 59 13.18 10.65 -0.16
CA ARG A 59 14.54 10.42 -0.65
C ARG A 59 14.51 10.02 -2.12
N TRP A 60 13.66 9.05 -2.45
CA TRP A 60 13.46 8.61 -3.83
C TRP A 60 12.12 7.90 -4.00
N GLN A 61 11.67 7.81 -5.25
CA GLN A 61 10.51 7.05 -5.67
C GLN A 61 10.81 6.28 -6.96
N LYS A 62 10.35 5.04 -7.03
CA LYS A 62 10.34 4.23 -8.25
C LYS A 62 8.93 3.78 -8.57
N SER A 63 8.62 3.74 -9.86
CA SER A 63 7.35 3.25 -10.37
C SER A 63 7.61 2.15 -11.38
N PHE A 64 6.88 1.06 -11.26
CA PHE A 64 7.00 -0.13 -12.09
C PHE A 64 5.65 -0.37 -12.78
N ASP A 65 5.68 -0.56 -14.10
CA ASP A 65 4.45 -0.73 -14.87
C ASP A 65 3.84 -2.11 -14.61
N VAL A 66 2.52 -2.15 -14.46
CA VAL A 66 1.72 -3.37 -14.44
C VAL A 66 0.79 -3.33 -15.64
N ARG A 67 0.77 -4.39 -16.45
CA ARG A 67 0.00 -4.45 -17.69
C ARG A 67 -0.76 -5.76 -17.81
N ALA A 68 -2.07 -5.69 -18.02
CA ALA A 68 -2.86 -6.85 -18.41
C ALA A 68 -3.15 -6.83 -19.92
N PRO A 69 -3.45 -8.00 -20.53
CA PRO A 69 -3.98 -8.05 -21.89
C PRO A 69 -5.26 -7.21 -22.00
N GLU A 70 -5.47 -6.55 -23.14
CA GLU A 70 -6.73 -5.84 -23.42
C GLU A 70 -7.89 -6.81 -23.67
N VAL A 71 -7.59 -8.04 -24.07
CA VAL A 71 -8.58 -9.09 -24.32
C VAL A 71 -8.08 -10.40 -23.70
N PRO A 72 -8.90 -11.12 -22.92
CA PRO A 72 -10.27 -10.78 -22.51
C PRO A 72 -10.32 -9.62 -21.49
N LEU A 73 -11.40 -8.84 -21.50
CA LEU A 73 -11.64 -7.66 -20.65
C LEU A 73 -11.72 -7.95 -19.14
N GLU A 74 -11.60 -9.22 -18.76
CA GLU A 74 -11.80 -9.72 -17.41
C GLU A 74 -10.50 -9.66 -16.57
N VAL A 75 -9.34 -9.48 -17.22
CA VAL A 75 -8.04 -9.44 -16.54
C VAL A 75 -7.66 -8.00 -16.22
N ARG A 76 -7.36 -7.72 -14.94
CA ARG A 76 -6.86 -6.41 -14.51
C ARG A 76 -5.36 -6.39 -14.34
N ALA A 77 -4.76 -5.23 -14.54
CA ALA A 77 -3.40 -4.97 -14.07
C ALA A 77 -3.45 -4.68 -12.56
N PHE A 78 -3.10 -5.68 -11.74
CA PHE A 78 -3.23 -5.55 -10.30
C PHE A 78 -2.09 -6.21 -9.55
N VAL A 79 -1.67 -5.61 -8.43
CA VAL A 79 -0.68 -6.18 -7.51
C VAL A 79 -1.21 -6.13 -6.09
N ARG A 80 -1.21 -7.30 -5.42
CA ARG A 80 -1.31 -7.41 -3.96
C ARG A 80 0.06 -7.69 -3.42
N GLY A 81 0.62 -6.78 -2.62
CA GLY A 81 1.99 -6.89 -2.14
C GLY A 81 2.17 -6.55 -0.67
N ARG A 82 3.21 -7.11 -0.07
CA ARG A 82 3.76 -6.72 1.22
C ARG A 82 5.23 -6.37 1.04
N ILE A 83 5.70 -5.43 1.84
CA ILE A 83 7.08 -4.94 1.81
C ILE A 83 7.75 -5.20 3.16
N ALA A 84 9.01 -5.58 3.13
CA ALA A 84 9.87 -5.70 4.30
C ALA A 84 11.23 -5.03 4.01
N ALA A 85 11.80 -4.42 5.04
CA ALA A 85 13.17 -3.93 4.99
C ALA A 85 14.14 -5.06 5.38
N ASP A 86 15.22 -5.20 4.62
CA ASP A 86 16.36 -6.05 4.99
C ASP A 86 17.25 -5.24 5.95
N PRO A 87 17.64 -5.76 7.13
CA PRO A 87 18.55 -5.10 8.05
C PRO A 87 19.89 -4.67 7.41
N ALA A 88 20.31 -5.32 6.32
CA ALA A 88 21.49 -4.91 5.55
C ALA A 88 21.25 -3.72 4.60
N GLY A 89 20.07 -3.11 4.63
CA GLY A 89 19.68 -1.93 3.83
C GLY A 89 18.92 -2.25 2.54
N GLY A 90 18.69 -3.52 2.23
CA GLY A 90 17.90 -3.94 1.07
C GLY A 90 16.39 -3.91 1.30
N ILE A 91 15.63 -4.32 0.28
CA ILE A 91 14.16 -4.32 0.28
C ILE A 91 13.67 -5.67 -0.24
N VAL A 92 12.64 -6.23 0.40
CA VAL A 92 11.94 -7.43 -0.07
C VAL A 92 10.48 -7.09 -0.31
N ILE A 93 9.97 -7.45 -1.47
CA ILE A 93 8.54 -7.38 -1.78
C ILE A 93 8.07 -8.79 -2.14
N ALA A 94 6.98 -9.21 -1.51
CA ALA A 94 6.31 -10.47 -1.83
C ALA A 94 4.84 -10.17 -2.12
N GLY A 95 4.29 -10.83 -3.14
CA GLY A 95 2.96 -10.51 -3.59
C GLY A 95 2.40 -11.48 -4.61
N THR A 96 1.26 -11.08 -5.15
CA THR A 96 0.60 -11.71 -6.29
C THR A 96 0.32 -10.62 -7.31
N THR A 97 0.63 -10.90 -8.57
CA THR A 97 0.32 -10.02 -9.71
C THR A 97 -0.73 -10.67 -10.60
N GLU A 98 -1.66 -9.86 -11.08
CA GLU A 98 -2.53 -10.13 -12.21
C GLU A 98 -2.06 -9.21 -13.34
N GLY A 99 -1.69 -9.78 -14.48
CA GLY A 99 -0.92 -9.12 -15.53
C GLY A 99 0.60 -9.19 -15.31
N VAL A 100 1.31 -8.58 -16.24
CA VAL A 100 2.76 -8.49 -16.29
C VAL A 100 3.25 -7.31 -15.44
N LEU A 101 3.97 -7.60 -14.37
CA LEU A 101 4.73 -6.62 -13.59
C LEU A 101 6.13 -6.44 -14.20
N ASP A 102 6.41 -5.24 -14.68
CA ASP A 102 7.67 -4.85 -15.30
C ASP A 102 8.59 -4.14 -14.30
N LEU A 103 9.55 -4.87 -13.77
CA LEU A 103 10.58 -4.38 -12.85
C LEU A 103 11.85 -3.91 -13.61
N LEU A 104 11.69 -3.47 -14.86
CA LEU A 104 12.72 -3.03 -15.80
C LEU A 104 13.63 -4.18 -16.28
N SER A 105 14.48 -4.69 -15.41
CA SER A 105 15.41 -5.80 -15.74
C SER A 105 14.75 -7.18 -15.66
N HIS A 106 13.56 -7.25 -15.09
CA HIS A 106 12.81 -8.48 -14.87
C HIS A 106 11.33 -8.23 -15.18
N LYS A 107 10.69 -9.19 -15.86
CA LYS A 107 9.24 -9.19 -16.08
C LYS A 107 8.64 -10.40 -15.39
N LEU A 108 7.64 -10.16 -14.56
CA LEU A 108 6.94 -11.20 -13.80
C LEU A 108 5.53 -11.32 -14.35
N GLY A 109 5.18 -12.51 -14.84
CA GLY A 109 3.81 -12.81 -15.26
C GLY A 109 2.91 -13.12 -14.07
N ASP A 110 1.66 -13.44 -14.38
CA ASP A 110 0.61 -13.74 -13.42
C ASP A 110 1.04 -14.73 -12.34
N GLY A 111 0.62 -14.46 -11.11
CA GLY A 111 0.80 -15.34 -9.96
C GLY A 111 1.67 -14.76 -8.86
N THR A 112 2.14 -15.64 -7.98
CA THR A 112 2.91 -15.26 -6.80
C THR A 112 4.36 -14.96 -7.15
N PHE A 113 4.89 -13.89 -6.54
CA PHE A 113 6.28 -13.50 -6.70
C PHE A 113 6.93 -13.09 -5.38
N VAL A 114 8.25 -13.17 -5.38
CA VAL A 114 9.14 -12.55 -4.41
C VAL A 114 10.25 -11.82 -5.17
N VAL A 115 10.53 -10.58 -4.79
CA VAL A 115 11.65 -9.81 -5.33
C VAL A 115 12.48 -9.27 -4.17
N ARG A 116 13.81 -9.35 -4.33
CA ARG A 116 14.76 -8.65 -3.49
C ARG A 116 15.42 -7.54 -4.28
N MET A 117 15.55 -6.38 -3.65
CA MET A 117 16.18 -5.19 -4.19
C MET A 117 17.27 -4.68 -3.25
N ASP A 118 18.19 -3.88 -3.80
CA ASP A 118 19.15 -3.11 -3.02
C ASP A 118 18.51 -1.88 -2.36
N ALA A 119 19.32 -1.11 -1.62
CA ALA A 119 18.89 0.09 -0.87
C ALA A 119 18.38 1.22 -1.77
N ASP A 120 18.80 1.22 -3.03
CA ASP A 120 18.42 2.19 -4.05
C ASP A 120 17.20 1.71 -4.84
N GLY A 121 16.65 0.53 -4.53
CA GLY A 121 15.47 -0.06 -5.17
C GLY A 121 15.75 -0.72 -6.52
N ASN A 122 16.99 -1.13 -6.80
CA ASN A 122 17.32 -1.91 -7.99
C ASN A 122 17.15 -3.40 -7.71
N VAL A 123 16.62 -4.15 -8.66
CA VAL A 123 16.36 -5.59 -8.52
C VAL A 123 17.67 -6.37 -8.45
N LEU A 124 17.84 -7.14 -7.37
CA LEU A 124 18.94 -8.09 -7.20
C LEU A 124 18.57 -9.48 -7.72
N TRP A 125 17.36 -9.95 -7.40
CA TRP A 125 16.81 -11.20 -7.93
C TRP A 125 15.28 -11.22 -7.82
N THR A 126 14.67 -12.09 -8.62
CA THR A 126 13.24 -12.42 -8.55
C THR A 126 13.05 -13.93 -8.41
N ASN A 127 11.95 -14.34 -7.80
CA ASN A 127 11.52 -15.73 -7.69
C ASN A 127 10.00 -15.80 -7.85
N THR A 128 9.53 -16.71 -8.70
CA THR A 128 8.11 -17.01 -8.93
C THR A 128 7.83 -18.44 -8.46
N PRO A 129 7.47 -18.65 -7.18
CA PRO A 129 7.22 -19.98 -6.66
C PRO A 129 6.16 -20.72 -7.48
N ALA A 130 6.49 -21.92 -7.93
CA ALA A 130 5.55 -22.75 -8.68
C ALA A 130 4.56 -23.44 -7.73
N GLY A 131 3.27 -23.36 -8.06
CA GLY A 131 2.20 -24.03 -7.32
C GLY A 131 0.83 -23.48 -7.68
N THR A 132 -0.18 -24.34 -7.76
CA THR A 132 -1.56 -23.92 -8.02
C THR A 132 -2.16 -23.26 -6.78
N GLY A 133 -2.71 -22.07 -6.92
CA GLY A 133 -3.42 -21.37 -5.84
C GLY A 133 -2.53 -20.71 -4.78
N LEU A 134 -1.24 -20.49 -5.07
CA LEU A 134 -0.38 -19.69 -4.20
C LEU A 134 -0.83 -18.22 -4.29
N ALA A 135 -1.12 -17.64 -3.13
CA ALA A 135 -1.39 -16.22 -2.98
C ALA A 135 -0.70 -15.70 -1.71
N VAL A 136 -0.13 -14.50 -1.79
CA VAL A 136 0.33 -13.78 -0.61
C VAL A 136 -0.87 -13.08 0.01
N ALA A 137 -1.35 -13.59 1.15
CA ALA A 137 -2.47 -13.02 1.86
C ALA A 137 -2.00 -12.18 3.05
N ASP A 138 -2.61 -11.00 3.21
CA ASP A 138 -2.51 -10.27 4.46
C ASP A 138 -3.44 -10.89 5.48
N ARG A 139 -2.91 -11.71 6.38
CA ARG A 139 -3.72 -12.17 7.50
C ARG A 139 -3.87 -11.04 8.50
N ARG A 140 -5.06 -10.44 8.51
CA ARG A 140 -5.49 -9.61 9.63
C ARG A 140 -5.41 -10.44 10.91
N TRP A 141 -4.62 -10.00 11.87
CA TRP A 141 -4.56 -10.64 13.18
C TRP A 141 -5.91 -10.45 13.87
N THR A 142 -6.61 -11.56 14.13
CA THR A 142 -7.77 -11.58 15.03
C THR A 142 -7.27 -11.99 16.42
N PRO A 143 -7.53 -11.18 17.47
CA PRO A 143 -7.32 -11.66 18.83
C PRO A 143 -8.16 -12.92 19.03
N ARG A 144 -7.64 -13.90 19.78
CA ARG A 144 -8.34 -15.17 20.07
C ARG A 144 -9.74 -14.97 20.68
N ASP A 145 -10.00 -13.79 21.23
CA ASP A 145 -11.22 -13.47 21.98
C ASP A 145 -12.14 -12.45 21.26
N GLY A 146 -11.87 -12.10 20.00
CA GLY A 146 -12.76 -11.29 19.15
C GLY A 146 -13.01 -9.85 19.60
N ARG A 147 -12.29 -9.35 20.62
CA ARG A 147 -12.54 -8.04 21.21
C ARG A 147 -11.75 -6.94 20.50
N TRP A 148 -12.47 -6.05 19.84
CA TRP A 148 -11.94 -4.82 19.27
C TRP A 148 -11.83 -3.74 20.35
N TRP A 149 -10.83 -2.85 20.23
CA TRP A 149 -10.73 -1.65 21.07
C TRP A 149 -11.98 -0.78 20.85
N PRO A 150 -12.70 -0.36 21.89
CA PRO A 150 -13.79 0.60 21.72
C PRO A 150 -13.16 1.96 21.38
N SER A 151 -13.43 2.45 20.17
CA SER A 151 -13.11 3.81 19.75
C SER A 151 -13.88 4.82 20.62
N THR A 152 -13.14 5.77 21.18
CA THR A 152 -13.59 7.06 21.74
C THR A 152 -14.56 7.03 22.93
N ARG A 153 -14.05 7.25 24.14
CA ARG A 153 -14.79 8.08 25.11
C ARG A 153 -14.44 9.53 24.83
N ARG A 154 -15.45 10.29 24.37
CA ARG A 154 -15.43 11.75 24.35
C ARG A 154 -15.16 12.23 25.78
N ALA A 155 -14.01 12.87 26.02
CA ALA A 155 -13.78 13.56 27.28
C ALA A 155 -14.79 14.72 27.37
N ALA A 156 -15.78 14.59 28.23
CA ALA A 156 -16.64 15.71 28.58
C ALA A 156 -15.79 16.73 29.35
N ARG A 157 -15.45 17.86 28.71
CA ARG A 157 -15.02 19.07 29.42
C ARG A 157 -16.22 19.57 30.23
N THR A 158 -16.21 19.35 31.54
CA THR A 158 -17.04 20.15 32.45
C THR A 158 -16.32 21.48 32.68
N SER A 159 -16.72 22.52 31.96
CA SER A 159 -16.41 23.90 32.34
C SER A 159 -17.33 24.28 33.51
N ALA A 160 -16.79 24.30 34.72
CA ALA A 160 -17.45 24.87 35.88
C ALA A 160 -17.32 26.41 35.81
N THR A 161 -18.41 27.08 35.47
CA THR A 161 -18.61 28.50 35.80
C THR A 161 -18.84 28.61 37.30
N ALA A 162 -17.85 29.09 38.04
CA ALA A 162 -18.02 29.54 39.42
C ALA A 162 -18.31 31.05 39.41
N SER A 163 -19.55 31.44 39.73
CA SER A 163 -19.87 32.78 40.22
C SER A 163 -19.66 32.80 41.74
N PRO A 164 -18.80 33.65 42.30
CA PRO A 164 -18.75 33.83 43.75
C PRO A 164 -19.87 34.79 44.18
N ALA A 165 -20.81 34.28 44.97
CA ALA A 165 -21.74 35.10 45.73
C ALA A 165 -21.02 35.78 46.90
N LEU A 166 -21.26 37.08 47.05
CA LEU A 166 -20.81 37.92 48.16
C LEU A 166 -21.38 37.42 49.49
N ALA A 167 -20.52 37.29 50.51
CA ALA A 167 -20.91 37.36 51.91
C ALA A 167 -19.82 38.09 52.72
N ARG A 168 -20.14 39.34 53.10
CA ARG A 168 -19.48 40.11 54.16
C ARG A 168 -20.05 39.67 55.49
N TRP A 169 -19.22 39.43 56.51
CA TRP A 169 -19.53 39.66 57.92
C TRP A 169 -18.21 39.88 58.70
N TRP A 170 -18.17 41.04 59.37
CA TRP A 170 -17.24 41.59 60.40
C TRP A 170 -15.74 41.35 60.28
#